data_AF-A0A840YSX6-F1
#
_entry.id   AF-A0A840YSX6-F1
#
_cell.length_a   1.000
_cell.length_b   1.000
_cell.length_c   1.000
_cell.angle_alpha   90.00
_cell.angle_beta   90.00
_cell.angle_gamma   90.00
#
_symmetry.space_group_name_H-M   'P 1'
#
loop_
_entity.id
_entity.type
_entity.pdbx_description
1 polymer ?
#
loop_
_entity_poly.entity_id
_entity_poly.type
_entity_poly.pdbx_seq_one_letter_code
_entity_poly.pdbx_strand_id
1 'polypeptide(L)'
;MSDLHLSRRAALTLPFALAGSSLMFTRACAASPSTMLIPEDFGAIGHATRAQAAQGRDATEALQRMAIEAARRGVACGGTQGRWYVAGTIDWPSGSHVIGLNILTTPGATDATPYTIASTHEPKRDLTFTDCMVDGNRRNQDLLRTSGGDGRRFGWLLSGYRPGAVKGVSLTRCRAWNCATDGFATWCNGVEQPPGAGYFFGDIQLVDCDFQWNGRHGGSLMGVDGFRMQGGYLKNNGKDLAASGALPASNGTRARALAAGGGTRRYGRPWDCESSLPGEGFRNITFADVDMRDNVGGLLFHHYFYQDGRIASNLRVEQCLLSDPEGQTTGDGSLLFYAVDARTGHPFQDRTVAFDGIEAIDNQYDRHGIAVYSADHVVILGGRATMTGPGYWGHYATISQGGDNLRINVPSNRDRIWRVKGDRQGLVDGRLSSGRIEASSAS
;
A
#
# COMPACT_ATOMS: atom_id res chain seq x y z
N MET A 1 -21.19 -6.66 -55.47
CA MET A 1 -22.60 -7.07 -55.32
C MET A 1 -22.57 -8.36 -54.51
N SER A 2 -23.24 -8.35 -53.35
CA SER A 2 -23.83 -9.48 -52.59
C SER A 2 -23.09 -10.83 -52.53
N ASP A 3 -22.99 -11.56 -51.42
CA ASP A 3 -23.21 -11.40 -49.99
C ASP A 3 -23.00 -12.81 -49.39
N LEU A 4 -22.91 -12.89 -48.07
CA LEU A 4 -23.26 -14.04 -47.21
C LEU A 4 -22.24 -15.17 -46.94
N HIS A 5 -21.48 -14.91 -45.87
CA HIS A 5 -21.25 -15.74 -44.67
C HIS A 5 -21.81 -17.18 -44.59
N LEU A 6 -20.96 -18.09 -44.07
CA LEU A 6 -21.31 -18.87 -42.85
C LEU A 6 -20.07 -19.49 -42.18
N SER A 7 -19.92 -19.18 -40.89
CA SER A 7 -18.92 -19.71 -39.97
C SER A 7 -19.23 -21.15 -39.51
N ARG A 8 -18.20 -21.96 -39.24
CA ARG A 8 -18.31 -23.10 -38.33
C ARG A 8 -17.21 -23.03 -37.26
N ARG A 9 -17.64 -22.72 -36.02
CA ARG A 9 -16.87 -22.96 -34.79
C ARG A 9 -17.15 -24.39 -34.34
N ALA A 10 -16.09 -25.18 -34.13
CA ALA A 10 -16.17 -26.48 -33.48
C ALA A 10 -16.03 -26.28 -31.96
N ALA A 11 -17.04 -26.70 -31.21
CA ALA A 11 -17.01 -26.77 -29.75
C ALA A 11 -16.46 -28.13 -29.33
N LEU A 12 -15.33 -28.14 -28.62
CA LEU A 12 -14.86 -29.31 -27.87
C LEU A 12 -15.66 -29.41 -26.56
N THR A 13 -16.35 -30.53 -26.39
CA THR A 13 -16.97 -30.97 -25.13
C THR A 13 -16.14 -32.14 -24.61
N LEU A 14 -15.63 -32.02 -23.37
CA LEU A 14 -14.99 -33.11 -22.62
C LEU A 14 -15.91 -33.50 -21.46
N PRO A 15 -16.10 -34.80 -21.17
CA PRO A 15 -16.92 -35.25 -20.04
C PRO A 15 -16.06 -35.38 -18.78
N PHE A 16 -16.51 -34.79 -17.67
CA PHE A 16 -16.02 -35.13 -16.33
C PHE A 16 -17.01 -36.11 -15.68
N ALA A 17 -16.52 -37.31 -15.40
CA ALA A 17 -17.19 -38.33 -14.62
C ALA A 17 -16.70 -38.30 -13.15
N LEU A 18 -17.59 -38.79 -12.30
CA LEU A 18 -17.66 -38.69 -10.84
C LEU A 18 -16.60 -39.47 -10.05
N ALA A 19 -16.55 -39.09 -8.76
CA ALA A 19 -16.48 -39.93 -7.55
C ALA A 19 -15.16 -39.88 -6.75
N GLY A 20 -15.22 -39.13 -5.64
CA GLY A 20 -14.24 -39.18 -4.56
C GLY A 20 -14.95 -38.84 -3.25
N SER A 21 -15.18 -39.87 -2.43
CA SER A 21 -15.96 -39.87 -1.20
C SER A 21 -15.41 -38.91 -0.13
N SER A 22 -16.20 -37.91 0.27
CA SER A 22 -15.97 -37.15 1.50
C SER A 22 -16.70 -37.82 2.66
N LEU A 23 -15.96 -38.54 3.51
CA LEU A 23 -16.41 -38.84 4.88
C LEU A 23 -16.43 -37.51 5.66
N MET A 24 -17.62 -36.90 5.77
CA MET A 24 -17.84 -35.81 6.71
C MET A 24 -17.99 -36.40 8.12
N PHE A 25 -16.98 -36.20 8.97
CA PHE A 25 -17.15 -36.25 10.41
C PHE A 25 -17.97 -35.03 10.83
N THR A 26 -19.30 -35.19 10.96
CA THR A 26 -20.14 -34.21 11.64
C THR A 26 -19.92 -34.31 13.15
N ARG A 27 -18.91 -33.61 13.65
CA ARG A 27 -18.84 -33.27 15.08
C ARG A 27 -19.73 -32.05 15.29
N ALA A 28 -21.01 -32.31 15.52
CA ALA A 28 -21.94 -31.31 16.02
C ALA A 28 -21.58 -30.99 17.48
N CYS A 29 -20.67 -30.03 17.69
CA CYS A 29 -20.66 -29.26 18.92
C CYS A 29 -21.61 -28.07 18.69
N ALA A 30 -22.74 -28.09 19.38
CA ALA A 30 -23.55 -26.91 19.56
C ALA A 30 -22.70 -25.86 20.28
N ALA A 31 -22.05 -24.99 19.52
CA ALA A 31 -21.49 -23.77 20.06
C ALA A 31 -22.68 -22.88 20.44
N SER A 32 -22.93 -22.68 21.74
CA SER A 32 -23.63 -21.48 22.19
C SER A 32 -23.06 -20.30 21.43
N PRO A 33 -23.88 -19.33 20.95
CA PRO A 33 -23.34 -18.15 20.30
C PRO A 33 -22.34 -17.53 21.25
N SER A 34 -21.05 -17.62 20.92
CA SER A 34 -20.01 -17.02 21.75
C SER A 34 -20.24 -15.53 21.65
N THR A 35 -20.81 -14.94 22.70
CA THR A 35 -21.08 -13.52 22.76
C THR A 35 -19.79 -12.79 22.46
N MET A 36 -19.79 -12.02 21.37
CA MET A 36 -18.67 -11.15 21.01
C MET A 36 -18.33 -10.27 22.21
N LEU A 37 -17.05 -10.17 22.56
CA LEU A 37 -16.63 -9.31 23.66
C LEU A 37 -16.66 -7.84 23.22
N ILE A 38 -17.17 -6.97 24.08
CA ILE A 38 -17.27 -5.53 23.81
C ILE A 38 -16.43 -4.70 24.81
N PRO A 39 -15.96 -3.50 24.45
CA PRO A 39 -15.11 -2.69 25.31
C PRO A 39 -15.74 -2.34 26.66
N GLU A 40 -17.06 -2.18 26.72
CA GLU A 40 -17.82 -1.85 27.93
C GLU A 40 -17.69 -2.92 29.02
N ASP A 41 -17.59 -4.21 28.65
CA ASP A 41 -17.37 -5.32 29.60
C ASP A 41 -16.02 -5.19 30.35
N PHE A 42 -15.11 -4.38 29.80
CA PHE A 42 -13.78 -4.12 30.34
C PHE A 42 -13.65 -2.69 30.90
N GLY A 43 -14.75 -1.95 31.02
CA GLY A 43 -14.83 -0.62 31.64
C GLY A 43 -14.61 0.55 30.69
N ALA A 44 -14.56 0.33 29.37
CA ALA A 44 -14.54 1.43 28.40
C ALA A 44 -15.91 2.13 28.33
N ILE A 45 -15.91 3.39 27.90
CA ILE A 45 -17.14 4.15 27.64
C ILE A 45 -17.21 4.47 26.15
N GLY A 46 -18.21 3.94 25.46
CA GLY A 46 -18.46 4.21 24.05
C GLY A 46 -19.26 5.49 23.81
N HIS A 47 -18.78 6.34 22.90
CA HIS A 47 -19.39 7.62 22.56
C HIS A 47 -20.16 7.53 21.23
N ALA A 48 -21.33 8.18 21.12
CA ALA A 48 -22.15 8.08 19.91
C ALA A 48 -21.57 8.83 18.70
N THR A 49 -20.60 9.73 18.93
CA THR A 49 -19.98 10.54 17.88
C THR A 49 -18.49 10.74 18.15
N ARG A 50 -17.71 11.02 17.09
CA ARG A 50 -16.29 11.43 17.19
C ARG A 50 -16.11 12.67 18.07
N ALA A 51 -17.02 13.65 17.98
CA ALA A 51 -16.93 14.88 18.76
C ALA A 51 -17.09 14.63 20.27
N GLN A 52 -18.00 13.73 20.65
CA GLN A 52 -18.13 13.28 22.04
C GLN A 52 -16.92 12.45 22.47
N ALA A 53 -16.43 11.55 21.60
CA ALA A 53 -15.23 10.78 21.88
C ALA A 53 -14.03 11.68 22.15
N ALA A 54 -13.86 12.80 21.42
CA ALA A 54 -12.76 13.73 21.65
C ALA A 54 -12.70 14.34 23.08
N GLN A 55 -13.80 14.27 23.84
CA GLN A 55 -13.89 14.69 25.25
C GLN A 55 -13.92 13.49 26.21
N GLY A 56 -13.88 12.28 25.67
CA GLY A 56 -13.92 11.01 26.38
C GLY A 56 -12.62 10.69 27.07
N ARG A 57 -12.68 9.69 27.95
CA ARG A 57 -11.50 9.13 28.62
C ARG A 57 -10.81 8.12 27.72
N ASP A 58 -9.49 8.03 27.87
CA ASP A 58 -8.68 7.02 27.19
C ASP A 58 -9.13 5.61 27.62
N ALA A 59 -9.50 4.80 26.63
CA ALA A 59 -9.98 3.42 26.76
C ALA A 59 -8.91 2.38 26.38
N THR A 60 -7.66 2.79 26.15
CA THR A 60 -6.55 1.93 25.71
C THR A 60 -6.43 0.66 26.54
N GLU A 61 -6.38 0.78 27.88
CA GLU A 61 -6.23 -0.39 28.75
C GLU A 61 -7.42 -1.35 28.68
N ALA A 62 -8.65 -0.82 28.60
CA ALA A 62 -9.85 -1.62 28.50
C ALA A 62 -9.90 -2.40 27.18
N LEU A 63 -9.57 -1.73 26.08
CA LEU A 63 -9.47 -2.34 24.75
C LEU A 63 -8.35 -3.39 24.66
N GLN A 64 -7.20 -3.12 25.30
CA GLN A 64 -6.11 -4.09 25.36
C GLN A 64 -6.50 -5.34 26.14
N ARG A 65 -7.20 -5.20 27.28
CA ARG A 65 -7.73 -6.36 28.03
C ARG A 65 -8.75 -7.15 27.23
N MET A 66 -9.64 -6.47 26.52
CA MET A 66 -10.62 -7.10 25.63
C MET A 66 -9.92 -7.92 24.53
N ALA A 67 -8.92 -7.35 23.86
CA ALA A 67 -8.18 -8.01 22.79
C ALA A 67 -7.49 -9.30 23.29
N ILE A 68 -6.82 -9.24 24.45
CA ILE A 68 -6.16 -10.39 25.07
C ILE A 68 -7.19 -11.47 25.43
N GLU A 69 -8.30 -11.08 26.05
CA GLU A 69 -9.31 -12.03 26.50
C GLU A 69 -10.06 -12.69 25.33
N ALA A 70 -10.33 -11.93 24.26
CA ALA A 70 -10.94 -12.45 23.04
C ALA A 70 -10.07 -13.52 22.39
N ALA A 71 -8.78 -13.22 22.22
CA ALA A 71 -7.81 -14.17 21.69
C ALA A 71 -7.66 -15.41 22.58
N ARG A 72 -7.59 -15.23 23.90
CA ARG A 72 -7.50 -16.35 24.87
C ARG A 72 -8.71 -17.29 24.79
N ARG A 73 -9.90 -16.75 24.55
CA ARG A 73 -11.15 -17.52 24.43
C ARG A 73 -11.39 -18.05 23.01
N GLY A 74 -10.64 -17.58 22.01
CA GLY A 74 -10.91 -17.87 20.60
C GLY A 74 -12.26 -17.33 20.13
N VAL A 75 -12.65 -16.14 20.60
CA VAL A 75 -13.93 -15.49 20.25
C VAL A 75 -13.69 -14.13 19.62
N ALA A 76 -14.67 -13.64 18.86
CA ALA A 76 -14.60 -12.29 18.29
C ALA A 76 -14.73 -11.20 19.37
N CYS A 77 -14.18 -10.03 19.08
CA CYS A 77 -14.42 -8.81 19.84
C CYS A 77 -14.74 -7.64 18.92
N GLY A 78 -15.34 -6.57 19.45
CA GLY A 78 -15.81 -5.49 18.59
C GLY A 78 -16.43 -4.33 19.36
N GLY A 79 -16.52 -3.18 18.71
CA GLY A 79 -17.19 -2.03 19.30
C GLY A 79 -18.69 -2.25 19.41
N THR A 80 -19.33 -1.63 20.41
CA THR A 80 -20.78 -1.47 20.39
C THR A 80 -21.18 -0.66 19.16
N GLN A 81 -22.21 -1.08 18.43
CA GLN A 81 -22.57 -0.52 17.13
C GLN A 81 -22.67 1.02 17.16
N GLY A 82 -21.95 1.68 16.24
CA GLY A 82 -21.94 3.14 16.10
C GLY A 82 -21.18 3.89 17.21
N ARG A 83 -20.58 3.18 18.17
CA ARG A 83 -19.79 3.80 19.23
C ARG A 83 -18.35 4.05 18.80
N TRP A 84 -17.79 5.10 19.38
CA TRP A 84 -16.41 5.54 19.24
C TRP A 84 -15.72 5.48 20.59
N TYR A 85 -14.47 5.02 20.58
CA TYR A 85 -13.62 4.93 21.77
C TYR A 85 -12.35 5.73 21.55
N VAL A 86 -11.86 6.44 22.58
CA VAL A 86 -10.55 7.08 22.51
C VAL A 86 -9.50 6.05 22.89
N ALA A 87 -8.47 5.87 22.07
CA ALA A 87 -7.38 4.97 22.42
C ALA A 87 -6.06 5.36 21.77
N GLY A 88 -4.96 5.05 22.43
CA GLY A 88 -3.61 5.07 21.90
C GLY A 88 -3.30 3.76 21.18
N THR A 89 -2.19 3.12 21.53
CA THR A 89 -1.75 1.86 20.90
C THR A 89 -2.37 0.64 21.56
N ILE A 90 -2.93 -0.27 20.76
CA ILE A 90 -3.39 -1.60 21.19
C ILE A 90 -2.61 -2.64 20.38
N ASP A 91 -1.95 -3.58 21.06
CA ASP A 91 -1.31 -4.73 20.42
C ASP A 91 -2.30 -5.90 20.31
N TRP A 92 -2.60 -6.30 19.08
CA TRP A 92 -3.54 -7.35 18.77
C TRP A 92 -2.85 -8.73 18.78
N PRO A 93 -3.31 -9.69 19.61
CA PRO A 93 -2.76 -11.05 19.61
C PRO A 93 -3.05 -11.82 18.32
N SER A 94 -2.28 -12.88 18.06
CA SER A 94 -2.60 -13.85 17.00
C SER A 94 -4.01 -14.41 17.16
N GLY A 95 -4.70 -14.71 16.05
CA GLY A 95 -6.07 -15.20 16.07
C GLY A 95 -7.11 -14.13 16.43
N SER A 96 -6.75 -12.84 16.44
CA SER A 96 -7.72 -11.78 16.72
C SER A 96 -8.76 -11.68 15.60
N HIS A 97 -10.03 -11.71 15.98
CA HIS A 97 -11.16 -11.46 15.10
C HIS A 97 -11.91 -10.23 15.60
N VAL A 98 -11.72 -9.09 14.92
CA VAL A 98 -12.25 -7.78 15.37
C VAL A 98 -13.30 -7.28 14.39
N ILE A 99 -14.46 -6.88 14.92
CA ILE A 99 -15.61 -6.46 14.11
C ILE A 99 -16.13 -5.10 14.60
N GLY A 100 -16.30 -4.13 13.69
CA GLY A 100 -17.07 -2.91 13.96
C GLY A 100 -16.51 -1.97 15.05
N LEU A 101 -15.21 -2.08 15.37
CA LEU A 101 -14.58 -1.23 16.38
C LEU A 101 -14.16 0.12 15.76
N ASN A 102 -14.68 1.23 16.29
CA ASN A 102 -14.32 2.59 15.84
C ASN A 102 -13.48 3.29 16.90
N ILE A 103 -12.29 3.74 16.52
CA ILE A 103 -11.33 4.36 17.43
C ILE A 103 -11.02 5.78 16.96
N LEU A 104 -11.05 6.72 17.90
CA LEU A 104 -10.43 8.03 17.76
C LEU A 104 -9.06 7.98 18.48
N THR A 105 -7.97 8.23 17.76
CA THR A 105 -6.64 8.16 18.36
C THR A 105 -6.47 9.24 19.44
N THR A 106 -5.85 8.88 20.57
CA THR A 106 -5.48 9.83 21.63
C THR A 106 -4.71 11.03 21.06
N PRO A 107 -5.03 12.27 21.49
CA PRO A 107 -4.28 13.45 21.05
C PRO A 107 -2.87 13.49 21.65
N GLY A 108 -1.97 14.28 21.06
CA GLY A 108 -0.68 14.63 21.65
C GLY A 108 0.55 14.29 20.81
N ALA A 109 1.68 14.21 21.50
CA ALA A 109 3.02 14.12 20.93
C ALA A 109 3.60 12.70 20.91
N THR A 110 2.92 11.75 21.55
CA THR A 110 3.38 10.38 21.68
C THR A 110 2.94 9.53 20.49
N ASP A 111 3.74 8.52 20.18
CA ASP A 111 3.35 7.51 19.19
C ASP A 111 2.06 6.80 19.63
N ALA A 112 1.11 6.69 18.71
CA ALA A 112 -0.20 6.12 18.98
C ALA A 112 -0.75 5.49 17.70
N THR A 113 -0.80 4.16 17.66
CA THR A 113 -1.36 3.39 16.54
C THR A 113 -2.36 2.35 17.07
N PRO A 114 -3.68 2.64 17.04
CA PRO A 114 -4.68 1.79 17.67
C PRO A 114 -4.76 0.36 17.16
N TYR A 115 -4.38 0.11 15.92
CA TYR A 115 -4.33 -1.24 15.37
C TYR A 115 -2.89 -1.66 15.14
N THR A 116 -2.19 -1.98 16.22
CA THR A 116 -0.81 -2.48 16.17
C THR A 116 -0.78 -4.00 16.25
N ILE A 117 0.01 -4.61 15.36
CA ILE A 117 0.32 -6.04 15.36
C ILE A 117 1.84 -6.14 15.54
N ALA A 118 2.30 -6.16 16.78
CA ALA A 118 3.72 -6.12 17.11
C ALA A 118 4.29 -7.53 17.35
N SER A 119 5.16 -7.98 16.46
CA SER A 119 5.89 -9.26 16.58
C SER A 119 7.25 -9.06 17.29
N THR A 120 7.26 -8.42 18.45
CA THR A 120 8.49 -8.21 19.24
C THR A 120 9.05 -9.53 19.73
N HIS A 121 8.23 -10.30 20.45
CA HIS A 121 8.66 -11.54 21.12
C HIS A 121 8.33 -12.79 20.30
N GLU A 122 7.16 -12.83 19.68
CA GLU A 122 6.65 -13.99 18.95
C GLU A 122 5.99 -13.58 17.62
N PRO A 123 6.01 -14.45 16.59
CA PRO A 123 5.35 -14.16 15.33
C PRO A 123 3.84 -13.99 15.52
N LYS A 124 3.23 -13.03 14.81
CA LYS A 124 1.78 -12.80 14.82
C LYS A 124 1.13 -13.42 13.59
N ARG A 125 0.00 -14.11 13.79
CA ARG A 125 -0.69 -14.88 12.74
C ARG A 125 -2.20 -14.75 12.79
N ASP A 126 -2.82 -14.89 11.62
CA ASP A 126 -4.25 -15.13 11.44
C ASP A 126 -5.12 -14.07 12.14
N LEU A 127 -4.94 -12.80 11.74
CA LEU A 127 -5.70 -11.69 12.29
C LEU A 127 -6.67 -11.14 11.24
N THR A 128 -7.94 -10.99 11.63
CA THR A 128 -8.98 -10.48 10.75
C THR A 128 -9.69 -9.28 11.37
N PHE A 129 -9.84 -8.22 10.60
CA PHE A 129 -10.53 -7.00 10.98
C PHE A 129 -11.62 -6.71 9.95
N THR A 130 -12.84 -6.47 10.41
CA THR A 130 -14.00 -6.26 9.54
C THR A 130 -14.78 -5.04 10.02
N ASP A 131 -15.03 -4.09 9.12
CA ASP A 131 -15.78 -2.86 9.41
C ASP A 131 -15.17 -2.03 10.58
N CYS A 132 -13.88 -2.19 10.85
CA CYS A 132 -13.13 -1.41 11.84
C CYS A 132 -12.72 -0.04 11.29
N MET A 133 -12.79 0.99 12.12
CA MET A 133 -12.42 2.35 11.73
C MET A 133 -11.43 2.95 12.72
N VAL A 134 -10.48 3.70 12.19
CA VAL A 134 -9.66 4.64 12.95
C VAL A 134 -9.76 6.03 12.35
N ASP A 135 -10.04 7.01 13.21
CA ASP A 135 -9.76 8.41 12.97
C ASP A 135 -8.49 8.75 13.76
N GLY A 136 -7.39 9.02 13.06
CA GLY A 136 -6.10 9.27 13.68
C GLY A 136 -5.99 10.60 14.43
N ASN A 137 -7.09 11.37 14.51
CA ASN A 137 -7.19 12.61 15.26
C ASN A 137 -6.10 13.61 14.85
N ARG A 138 -5.69 13.59 13.57
CA ARG A 138 -4.54 14.33 13.02
C ARG A 138 -4.49 15.81 13.41
N ARG A 139 -5.64 16.48 13.56
CA ARG A 139 -5.68 17.89 14.00
C ARG A 139 -5.08 18.11 15.38
N ASN A 140 -5.17 17.13 16.27
CA ASN A 140 -4.72 17.19 17.66
C ASN A 140 -3.41 16.41 17.89
N GLN A 141 -2.68 16.12 16.82
CA GLN A 141 -1.35 15.51 16.86
C GLN A 141 -0.28 16.62 16.73
N ASP A 142 0.74 16.61 17.58
CA ASP A 142 1.81 17.61 17.57
C ASP A 142 3.21 16.98 17.66
N LEU A 143 4.26 17.78 17.47
CA LEU A 143 5.66 17.32 17.55
C LEU A 143 6.03 16.12 16.65
N LEU A 144 5.42 16.00 15.46
CA LEU A 144 5.62 14.89 14.51
C LEU A 144 7.06 14.75 13.97
N ARG A 145 7.94 15.73 14.21
CA ARG A 145 9.33 15.69 13.75
C ARG A 145 10.28 15.02 14.74
N THR A 146 9.89 14.91 16.01
CA THR A 146 10.74 14.38 17.08
C THR A 146 10.43 12.92 17.42
N SER A 147 9.35 12.37 16.89
CA SER A 147 8.97 10.96 17.01
C SER A 147 9.79 10.08 16.06
N GLY A 148 10.31 8.95 16.56
CA GLY A 148 11.05 7.97 15.76
C GLY A 148 10.18 7.22 14.76
N GLY A 149 10.81 6.49 13.81
CA GLY A 149 10.12 5.62 12.86
C GLY A 149 9.04 6.32 12.04
N ASP A 150 9.40 7.45 11.42
CA ASP A 150 8.50 8.26 10.59
C ASP A 150 7.27 8.86 11.29
N GLY A 151 7.26 8.79 12.62
CA GLY A 151 6.29 9.44 13.49
C GLY A 151 5.15 8.57 14.00
N ARG A 152 5.13 7.27 13.66
CA ARG A 152 4.39 6.17 14.32
C ARG A 152 2.98 6.47 14.83
N ARG A 153 2.26 7.32 14.10
CA ARG A 153 0.87 7.70 14.36
C ARG A 153 0.06 7.28 13.15
N PHE A 154 0.07 5.97 12.96
CA PHE A 154 -0.58 5.29 11.86
C PHE A 154 -2.00 4.91 12.27
N GLY A 155 -2.83 4.57 11.30
CA GLY A 155 -4.08 3.88 11.59
C GLY A 155 -3.84 2.42 11.99
N TRP A 156 -3.07 1.74 11.15
CA TRP A 156 -2.72 0.32 11.24
C TRP A 156 -1.20 0.15 11.14
N LEU A 157 -0.61 -0.65 12.04
CA LEU A 157 0.83 -0.93 12.03
C LEU A 157 1.10 -2.42 12.20
N LEU A 158 1.79 -3.01 11.24
CA LEU A 158 2.41 -4.33 11.36
C LEU A 158 3.90 -4.11 11.64
N SER A 159 4.34 -4.51 12.83
CA SER A 159 5.70 -4.25 13.30
C SER A 159 6.45 -5.56 13.50
N GLY A 160 7.63 -5.68 12.88
CA GLY A 160 8.42 -6.91 12.88
C GLY A 160 9.90 -6.65 13.13
N TYR A 161 10.59 -7.62 13.74
CA TYR A 161 12.04 -7.58 14.02
C TYR A 161 12.79 -8.77 13.39
N ARG A 162 12.09 -9.62 12.63
CA ARG A 162 12.65 -10.82 11.99
C ARG A 162 11.80 -11.28 10.80
N PRO A 163 12.37 -12.09 9.89
CA PRO A 163 11.61 -12.80 8.86
C PRO A 163 10.42 -13.57 9.44
N GLY A 164 9.28 -13.50 8.75
CA GLY A 164 8.03 -14.10 9.20
C GLY A 164 7.51 -13.51 10.51
N ALA A 165 7.80 -12.24 10.81
CA ALA A 165 7.24 -11.54 11.96
C ALA A 165 5.71 -11.58 11.96
N VAL A 166 5.05 -11.16 10.88
CA VAL A 166 3.58 -11.14 10.81
C VAL A 166 3.11 -11.79 9.52
N LYS A 167 2.10 -12.68 9.60
CA LYS A 167 1.48 -13.28 8.41
C LYS A 167 -0.01 -13.47 8.56
N GLY A 168 -0.75 -13.50 7.45
CA GLY A 168 -2.18 -13.81 7.46
C GLY A 168 -2.98 -12.68 8.12
N VAL A 169 -2.89 -11.48 7.58
CA VAL A 169 -3.64 -10.32 8.07
C VAL A 169 -4.65 -9.91 7.02
N SER A 170 -5.93 -9.89 7.39
CA SER A 170 -7.02 -9.49 6.50
C SER A 170 -7.80 -8.31 7.08
N LEU A 171 -7.92 -7.23 6.30
CA LEU A 171 -8.81 -6.11 6.60
C LEU A 171 -9.90 -6.05 5.53
N THR A 172 -11.16 -6.02 5.95
CA THR A 172 -12.32 -5.94 5.05
C THR A 172 -13.18 -4.74 5.44
N ARG A 173 -13.38 -3.81 4.49
CA ARG A 173 -14.13 -2.55 4.69
C ARG A 173 -13.61 -1.71 5.86
N CYS A 174 -12.32 -1.84 6.17
CA CYS A 174 -11.68 -1.08 7.23
C CYS A 174 -11.32 0.32 6.76
N ARG A 175 -11.28 1.27 7.70
CA ARG A 175 -11.00 2.68 7.40
C ARG A 175 -9.88 3.22 8.27
N ALA A 176 -9.04 4.07 7.69
CA ALA A 176 -8.02 4.82 8.40
C ALA A 176 -7.96 6.24 7.84
N TRP A 177 -8.60 7.15 8.57
CA TRP A 177 -8.76 8.53 8.16
C TRP A 177 -8.00 9.46 9.09
N ASN A 178 -7.52 10.57 8.57
CA ASN A 178 -6.91 11.63 9.37
C ASN A 178 -5.84 11.07 10.32
N CYS A 179 -5.01 10.14 9.85
CA CYS A 179 -3.80 9.71 10.56
C CYS A 179 -2.72 10.76 10.37
N ALA A 180 -1.94 11.06 11.41
CA ALA A 180 -0.89 12.08 11.29
C ALA A 180 0.24 11.68 10.34
N THR A 181 0.38 10.38 10.10
CA THR A 181 1.36 9.81 9.16
C THR A 181 0.62 8.99 8.11
N ASP A 182 0.61 7.66 8.21
CA ASP A 182 0.02 6.76 7.21
C ASP A 182 -1.28 6.11 7.70
N GLY A 183 -2.17 5.75 6.77
CA GLY A 183 -3.33 4.95 7.11
C GLY A 183 -2.95 3.53 7.53
N PHE A 184 -2.06 2.89 6.78
CA PHE A 184 -1.52 1.56 7.05
C PHE A 184 0.01 1.56 6.89
N ALA A 185 0.73 0.87 7.76
CA ALA A 185 2.17 0.72 7.64
C ALA A 185 2.63 -0.69 8.02
N THR A 186 3.60 -1.23 7.27
CA THR A 186 4.50 -2.26 7.81
C THR A 186 5.82 -1.62 8.20
N TRP A 187 6.42 -2.04 9.31
CA TRP A 187 7.69 -1.50 9.78
C TRP A 187 8.62 -2.61 10.30
N CYS A 188 9.77 -2.76 9.65
CA CYS A 188 10.81 -3.75 10.00
C CYS A 188 11.67 -3.35 11.22
N ASN A 189 11.36 -2.23 11.89
CA ASN A 189 12.11 -1.71 13.02
C ASN A 189 13.58 -1.39 12.76
N GLY A 190 13.92 -1.03 11.52
CA GLY A 190 15.29 -0.70 11.16
C GLY A 190 16.21 -1.92 11.11
N VAL A 191 15.66 -3.12 11.01
CA VAL A 191 16.43 -4.36 11.04
C VAL A 191 16.87 -4.73 9.63
N GLU A 192 18.18 -4.65 9.37
CA GLU A 192 18.78 -5.16 8.13
C GLU A 192 18.66 -6.69 8.05
N GLN A 193 18.61 -7.22 6.84
CA GLN A 193 18.52 -8.66 6.60
C GLN A 193 19.77 -9.19 5.91
N PRO A 194 20.28 -10.36 6.34
CA PRO A 194 21.34 -11.02 5.59
C PRO A 194 20.82 -11.45 4.20
N PRO A 195 21.71 -11.57 3.20
CA PRO A 195 21.35 -12.13 1.90
C PRO A 195 20.64 -13.48 2.03
N GLY A 196 19.55 -13.65 1.28
CA GLY A 196 18.75 -14.89 1.28
C GLY A 196 17.79 -15.09 2.46
N ALA A 197 17.67 -14.13 3.39
CA ALA A 197 16.66 -14.21 4.45
C ALA A 197 15.22 -14.30 3.89
N GLY A 198 14.25 -14.64 4.75
CA GLY A 198 12.83 -14.53 4.40
C GLY A 198 12.35 -13.07 4.37
N TYR A 199 11.08 -12.85 4.02
CA TYR A 199 10.41 -11.55 4.17
C TYR A 199 9.85 -11.40 5.59
N PHE A 200 9.78 -10.18 6.13
CA PHE A 200 9.24 -9.91 7.47
C PHE A 200 7.74 -10.16 7.53
N PHE A 201 7.04 -9.73 6.49
CA PHE A 201 5.60 -9.76 6.42
C PHE A 201 5.15 -10.61 5.23
N GLY A 202 3.99 -11.26 5.35
CA GLY A 202 3.39 -11.91 4.20
C GLY A 202 1.92 -12.23 4.36
N ASP A 203 1.28 -12.58 3.25
CA ASP A 203 -0.14 -12.91 3.19
C ASP A 203 -1.02 -11.80 3.82
N ILE A 204 -0.84 -10.57 3.34
CA ILE A 204 -1.62 -9.40 3.76
C ILE A 204 -2.68 -9.11 2.72
N GLN A 205 -3.95 -9.05 3.13
CA GLN A 205 -5.08 -8.78 2.25
C GLN A 205 -5.93 -7.62 2.75
N LEU A 206 -6.16 -6.63 1.89
CA LEU A 206 -7.04 -5.50 2.13
C LEU A 206 -8.16 -5.52 1.09
N VAL A 207 -9.42 -5.54 1.53
CA VAL A 207 -10.59 -5.59 0.64
C VAL A 207 -11.52 -4.43 0.98
N ASP A 208 -11.83 -3.60 -0.02
CA ASP A 208 -12.72 -2.43 0.09
C ASP A 208 -12.32 -1.46 1.22
N CYS A 209 -11.01 -1.34 1.49
CA CYS A 209 -10.50 -0.45 2.53
C CYS A 209 -10.45 1.01 2.07
N ASP A 210 -10.59 1.92 3.03
CA ASP A 210 -10.64 3.36 2.78
C ASP A 210 -9.63 4.11 3.66
N PHE A 211 -8.49 4.49 3.07
CA PHE A 211 -7.40 5.20 3.73
C PHE A 211 -7.19 6.59 3.13
N GLN A 212 -7.67 7.61 3.83
CA GLN A 212 -7.80 8.96 3.28
C GLN A 212 -7.38 10.07 4.25
N TRP A 213 -6.97 11.21 3.68
CA TRP A 213 -6.63 12.43 4.42
C TRP A 213 -5.51 12.25 5.45
N ASN A 214 -4.67 11.23 5.27
CA ASN A 214 -3.53 10.98 6.14
C ASN A 214 -2.39 11.97 5.82
N GLY A 215 -1.56 12.26 6.81
CA GLY A 215 -0.51 13.28 6.72
C GLY A 215 0.61 12.95 5.74
N ARG A 216 0.81 11.67 5.43
CA ARG A 216 1.72 11.13 4.42
C ARG A 216 0.97 10.23 3.46
N HIS A 217 0.81 8.94 3.76
CA HIS A 217 0.36 7.96 2.78
C HIS A 217 -1.00 7.35 3.13
N GLY A 218 -1.70 6.84 2.11
CA GLY A 218 -2.79 5.90 2.35
C GLY A 218 -2.24 4.64 3.03
N GLY A 219 -1.12 4.12 2.53
CA GLY A 219 -0.29 3.19 3.28
C GLY A 219 1.16 3.09 2.81
N SER A 220 1.97 2.37 3.59
CA SER A 220 3.38 2.10 3.32
C SER A 220 3.72 0.62 3.56
N LEU A 221 4.55 0.05 2.69
CA LEU A 221 4.99 -1.35 2.77
C LEU A 221 6.52 -1.46 2.72
N MET A 222 7.08 -2.37 3.50
CA MET A 222 8.49 -2.76 3.47
C MET A 222 8.66 -4.20 3.89
N GLY A 223 9.54 -4.94 3.21
CA GLY A 223 9.89 -6.32 3.61
C GLY A 223 8.75 -7.33 3.47
N VAL A 224 7.94 -7.23 2.41
CA VAL A 224 6.68 -7.99 2.26
C VAL A 224 6.70 -9.01 1.12
N ASP A 225 6.13 -10.19 1.36
CA ASP A 225 5.84 -11.21 0.35
C ASP A 225 4.36 -11.59 0.37
N GLY A 226 3.61 -11.17 -0.65
CA GLY A 226 2.18 -11.42 -0.74
C GLY A 226 1.38 -10.31 -0.07
N PHE A 227 1.20 -9.20 -0.80
CA PHE A 227 0.26 -8.14 -0.44
C PHE A 227 -0.77 -8.00 -1.55
N ARG A 228 -2.05 -7.93 -1.17
CA ARG A 228 -3.14 -7.67 -2.11
C ARG A 228 -4.09 -6.63 -1.53
N MET A 229 -4.28 -5.54 -2.26
CA MET A 229 -5.40 -4.63 -2.06
C MET A 229 -6.37 -4.72 -3.22
N GLN A 230 -7.65 -4.95 -2.93
CA GLN A 230 -8.72 -5.01 -3.92
C GLN A 230 -9.87 -4.11 -3.51
N GLY A 231 -10.29 -3.22 -4.42
CA GLY A 231 -11.34 -2.24 -4.12
C GLY A 231 -10.87 -1.10 -3.22
N GLY A 232 -11.73 -0.10 -3.05
CA GLY A 232 -11.59 0.94 -2.04
C GLY A 232 -10.90 2.23 -2.50
N TYR A 233 -10.46 3.03 -1.52
CA TYR A 233 -10.03 4.42 -1.72
C TYR A 233 -8.72 4.71 -0.99
N LEU A 234 -7.74 5.24 -1.73
CA LEU A 234 -6.49 5.77 -1.20
C LEU A 234 -6.34 7.22 -1.67
N LYS A 235 -6.98 8.19 -1.01
CA LYS A 235 -7.15 9.55 -1.55
C LYS A 235 -6.81 10.66 -0.57
N ASN A 236 -6.46 11.82 -1.10
CA ASN A 236 -6.21 13.04 -0.32
C ASN A 236 -5.07 12.93 0.71
N ASN A 237 -4.20 11.94 0.56
CA ASN A 237 -3.07 11.75 1.45
C ASN A 237 -1.95 12.74 1.11
N GLY A 238 -1.28 13.25 2.14
CA GLY A 238 -0.27 14.30 2.03
C GLY A 238 -0.82 15.71 1.89
N LYS A 239 -2.14 15.93 1.97
CA LYS A 239 -2.73 17.28 1.91
C LYS A 239 -2.81 17.94 3.28
N ASP A 240 -2.76 19.26 3.30
CA ASP A 240 -3.07 20.04 4.52
C ASP A 240 -4.57 19.94 4.85
N LEU A 241 -4.91 19.97 6.14
CA LEU A 241 -6.29 20.12 6.58
C LEU A 241 -6.72 21.60 6.48
N ALA A 242 -7.96 21.86 6.08
CA ALA A 242 -8.53 23.22 6.10
C ALA A 242 -8.46 23.79 7.53
N ALA A 243 -7.87 24.99 7.69
CA ALA A 243 -7.54 25.70 8.93
C ALA A 243 -6.08 25.64 9.45
N SER A 244 -5.09 25.32 8.61
CA SER A 244 -3.66 25.39 8.95
C SER A 244 -3.11 26.84 9.03
N GLY A 245 -3.67 27.69 9.89
CA GLY A 245 -3.33 29.11 10.02
C GLY A 245 -2.06 29.42 10.82
N ALA A 246 -1.41 28.44 11.47
CA ALA A 246 -0.25 28.68 12.32
C ALA A 246 0.98 27.85 11.91
N LEU A 247 2.16 28.46 11.98
CA LEU A 247 3.46 27.78 12.15
C LEU A 247 3.54 27.25 13.60
N PRO A 248 4.21 26.11 13.89
CA PRO A 248 5.35 25.53 13.17
C PRO A 248 5.09 24.19 12.44
N ALA A 249 6.09 23.80 11.65
CA ALA A 249 6.11 22.72 10.65
C ALA A 249 6.07 21.26 11.19
N SER A 250 5.45 21.01 12.34
CA SER A 250 5.42 19.71 13.02
C SER A 250 4.07 19.32 13.64
N ASN A 251 2.99 20.06 13.38
CA ASN A 251 1.64 19.68 13.80
C ASN A 251 0.93 18.85 12.71
N GLY A 252 -0.01 18.00 13.12
CA GLY A 252 -0.68 17.10 12.20
C GLY A 252 -1.61 17.79 11.22
N THR A 253 -2.03 19.04 11.43
CA THR A 253 -2.85 19.76 10.42
C THR A 253 -2.14 20.00 9.09
N ARG A 254 -0.80 19.96 9.07
CA ARG A 254 -0.02 20.12 7.85
C ARG A 254 0.36 18.77 7.26
N ALA A 255 0.51 18.73 5.95
CA ALA A 255 1.16 17.65 5.25
C ALA A 255 2.57 17.43 5.79
N ARG A 256 3.06 16.19 5.76
CA ARG A 256 4.49 15.98 5.89
C ARG A 256 5.17 16.64 4.71
N ALA A 257 6.33 17.23 4.94
CA ALA A 257 7.08 17.87 3.88
C ALA A 257 8.57 17.52 4.00
N LEU A 258 9.21 17.32 2.85
CA LEU A 258 10.62 16.98 2.73
C LEU A 258 11.38 18.16 2.12
N ALA A 259 12.63 18.33 2.55
CA ALA A 259 13.54 19.24 1.89
C ALA A 259 13.94 18.65 0.53
N ALA A 260 13.76 19.41 -0.54
CA ALA A 260 14.19 19.09 -1.89
C ALA A 260 15.07 20.22 -2.41
N GLY A 261 16.02 19.95 -3.31
CA GLY A 261 17.07 20.88 -3.78
C GLY A 261 16.64 22.25 -4.38
N GLY A 262 15.38 22.66 -4.22
CA GLY A 262 14.87 24.01 -4.48
C GLY A 262 13.72 24.46 -3.55
N GLY A 263 13.52 23.82 -2.39
CA GLY A 263 12.47 24.19 -1.42
C GLY A 263 11.92 23.04 -0.59
N THR A 264 10.81 23.28 0.12
CA THR A 264 10.08 22.24 0.86
C THR A 264 8.90 21.75 0.01
N ARG A 265 8.83 20.45 -0.29
CA ARG A 265 7.70 19.85 -1.03
C ARG A 265 6.87 18.98 -0.09
N ARG A 266 5.55 19.02 -0.27
CA ARG A 266 4.63 18.12 0.44
C ARG A 266 4.91 16.68 0.03
N TYR A 267 4.77 15.77 0.97
CA TYR A 267 5.03 14.36 0.80
C TYR A 267 3.81 13.55 1.18
N GLY A 268 3.25 12.86 0.19
CA GLY A 268 2.16 11.92 0.42
C GLY A 268 1.64 11.28 -0.84
N ARG A 269 1.21 10.03 -0.72
CA ARG A 269 0.95 9.13 -1.85
C ARG A 269 -0.25 8.22 -1.53
N PRO A 270 -0.94 7.64 -2.52
CA PRO A 270 -1.90 6.58 -2.25
C PRO A 270 -1.22 5.43 -1.51
N TRP A 271 -0.06 5.01 -2.00
CA TRP A 271 0.74 3.98 -1.38
C TRP A 271 2.24 4.15 -1.69
N ASP A 272 3.08 3.74 -0.76
CA ASP A 272 4.54 3.78 -0.85
C ASP A 272 5.14 2.41 -0.51
N CYS A 273 5.55 1.64 -1.52
CA CYS A 273 6.23 0.36 -1.32
C CYS A 273 7.73 0.60 -1.33
N GLU A 274 8.38 0.56 -0.17
CA GLU A 274 9.78 0.92 -0.02
C GLU A 274 10.62 -0.25 0.51
N SER A 275 11.83 -0.40 -0.01
CA SER A 275 12.89 -1.17 0.64
C SER A 275 14.10 -0.28 0.80
N SER A 276 14.45 0.06 2.04
CA SER A 276 15.44 1.09 2.38
C SER A 276 16.67 0.54 3.09
N LEU A 277 16.68 -0.75 3.45
CA LEU A 277 17.79 -1.41 4.13
C LEU A 277 18.31 -2.64 3.37
N PRO A 278 19.57 -3.05 3.61
CA PRO A 278 20.12 -4.27 3.04
C PRO A 278 19.23 -5.49 3.29
N GLY A 279 19.03 -6.29 2.24
CA GLY A 279 18.24 -7.53 2.28
C GLY A 279 16.73 -7.34 2.43
N GLU A 280 16.25 -6.09 2.54
CA GLU A 280 14.84 -5.76 2.33
C GLU A 280 14.45 -5.92 0.86
N GLY A 281 13.15 -5.90 0.63
CA GLY A 281 12.56 -5.99 -0.69
C GLY A 281 11.08 -6.31 -0.55
N PHE A 282 10.41 -6.42 -1.69
CA PHE A 282 9.02 -6.84 -1.72
C PHE A 282 8.73 -7.66 -2.97
N ARG A 283 7.80 -8.59 -2.87
CA ARG A 283 7.31 -9.35 -4.03
C ARG A 283 5.86 -9.75 -3.89
N ASN A 284 5.25 -10.17 -4.99
CA ASN A 284 3.86 -10.61 -5.03
C ASN A 284 2.92 -9.52 -4.50
N ILE A 285 3.06 -8.30 -5.07
CA ILE A 285 2.31 -7.12 -4.64
C ILE A 285 1.23 -6.85 -5.68
N THR A 286 -0.03 -6.75 -5.26
CA THR A 286 -1.17 -6.50 -6.15
C THR A 286 -2.03 -5.36 -5.63
N PHE A 287 -2.33 -4.40 -6.51
CA PHE A 287 -3.42 -3.44 -6.36
C PHE A 287 -4.43 -3.65 -7.48
N ALA A 288 -5.70 -3.84 -7.15
CA ALA A 288 -6.76 -4.09 -8.12
C ALA A 288 -8.00 -3.24 -7.82
N ASP A 289 -8.54 -2.54 -8.81
CA ASP A 289 -9.81 -1.79 -8.69
C ASP A 289 -9.81 -0.75 -7.54
N VAL A 290 -8.70 0.00 -7.40
CA VAL A 290 -8.53 1.00 -6.33
C VAL A 290 -8.56 2.42 -6.91
N ASP A 291 -9.32 3.33 -6.30
CA ASP A 291 -9.22 4.77 -6.60
C ASP A 291 -8.10 5.41 -5.77
N MET A 292 -7.01 5.76 -6.45
CA MET A 292 -5.78 6.33 -5.91
C MET A 292 -5.58 7.78 -6.33
N ARG A 293 -6.63 8.48 -6.76
CA ARG A 293 -6.54 9.86 -7.22
C ARG A 293 -6.48 10.86 -6.07
N ASP A 294 -6.10 12.09 -6.41
CA ASP A 294 -6.16 13.25 -5.52
C ASP A 294 -5.24 13.17 -4.29
N ASN A 295 -4.18 12.36 -4.32
CA ASN A 295 -3.09 12.45 -3.34
C ASN A 295 -2.12 13.58 -3.74
N VAL A 296 -1.07 13.86 -2.97
CA VAL A 296 -0.03 14.81 -3.46
C VAL A 296 0.77 14.19 -4.60
N GLY A 297 1.20 12.93 -4.44
CA GLY A 297 1.92 12.15 -5.44
C GLY A 297 1.20 10.87 -5.89
N GLY A 298 1.70 10.23 -6.95
CA GLY A 298 1.20 8.94 -7.44
C GLY A 298 1.69 7.73 -6.64
N LEU A 299 1.27 6.53 -7.06
CA LEU A 299 1.67 5.23 -6.50
C LEU A 299 3.17 5.00 -6.72
N LEU A 300 3.90 4.68 -5.66
CA LEU A 300 5.35 4.50 -5.67
C LEU A 300 5.74 3.08 -5.26
N PHE A 301 6.60 2.48 -6.06
CA PHE A 301 7.47 1.36 -5.72
C PHE A 301 8.90 1.89 -5.71
N HIS A 302 9.48 2.04 -4.53
CA HIS A 302 10.82 2.56 -4.30
C HIS A 302 11.75 1.45 -3.82
N HIS A 303 12.80 1.16 -4.58
CA HIS A 303 13.72 0.08 -4.26
C HIS A 303 15.15 0.61 -4.14
N TYR A 304 15.67 0.69 -2.91
CA TYR A 304 17.09 0.90 -2.70
C TYR A 304 17.83 -0.39 -3.05
N PHE A 305 18.53 -0.36 -4.18
CA PHE A 305 19.31 -1.49 -4.65
C PHE A 305 20.65 -1.52 -3.92
N TYR A 306 20.89 -2.63 -3.24
CA TYR A 306 22.18 -3.01 -2.69
C TYR A 306 22.83 -4.01 -3.63
N GLN A 307 24.16 -3.99 -3.73
CA GLN A 307 24.90 -5.07 -4.37
C GLN A 307 24.54 -6.39 -3.65
N ASP A 308 24.15 -7.41 -4.42
CA ASP A 308 23.60 -8.69 -3.93
C ASP A 308 22.25 -8.58 -3.17
N GLY A 309 21.59 -7.43 -3.26
CA GLY A 309 20.25 -7.19 -2.74
C GLY A 309 19.17 -7.92 -3.55
N ARG A 310 17.98 -8.04 -2.96
CA ARG A 310 16.84 -8.69 -3.64
C ARG A 310 16.33 -7.81 -4.77
N ILE A 311 15.78 -8.47 -5.79
CA ILE A 311 14.99 -7.81 -6.84
C ILE A 311 13.54 -7.72 -6.34
N ALA A 312 12.92 -6.56 -6.51
CA ALA A 312 11.49 -6.40 -6.29
C ALA A 312 10.72 -7.05 -7.45
N SER A 313 9.82 -7.99 -7.18
CA SER A 313 9.29 -8.85 -8.25
C SER A 313 7.81 -9.20 -8.16
N ASN A 314 7.22 -9.55 -9.31
CA ASN A 314 5.82 -9.92 -9.45
C ASN A 314 4.88 -8.82 -8.87
N LEU A 315 4.91 -7.67 -9.54
CA LEU A 315 4.23 -6.44 -9.13
C LEU A 315 3.09 -6.18 -10.10
N ARG A 316 1.85 -6.17 -9.60
CA ARG A 316 0.65 -6.01 -10.41
C ARG A 316 -0.18 -4.82 -9.96
N VAL A 317 -0.56 -3.97 -10.90
CA VAL A 317 -1.49 -2.85 -10.70
C VAL A 317 -2.54 -2.93 -11.80
N GLU A 318 -3.79 -3.20 -11.46
CA GLU A 318 -4.84 -3.41 -12.47
C GLU A 318 -6.13 -2.67 -12.17
N GLN A 319 -6.75 -2.12 -13.22
CA GLN A 319 -8.05 -1.45 -13.13
C GLN A 319 -8.09 -0.30 -12.11
N CYS A 320 -6.93 0.29 -11.77
CA CYS A 320 -6.83 1.38 -10.81
C CYS A 320 -7.02 2.75 -11.48
N LEU A 321 -7.49 3.72 -10.68
CA LEU A 321 -7.52 5.13 -11.05
C LEU A 321 -6.38 5.86 -10.35
N LEU A 322 -5.41 6.37 -11.10
CA LEU A 322 -4.16 6.92 -10.57
C LEU A 322 -4.00 8.38 -11.00
N SER A 323 -3.50 9.23 -10.11
CA SER A 323 -3.11 10.59 -10.45
C SER A 323 -1.92 11.05 -9.62
N ASP A 324 -1.15 11.98 -10.16
CA ASP A 324 -0.11 12.72 -9.43
C ASP A 324 -0.32 14.23 -9.63
N PRO A 325 -1.14 14.89 -8.80
CA PRO A 325 -1.55 16.26 -9.03
C PRO A 325 -0.58 17.32 -8.49
N GLU A 326 0.50 16.97 -7.80
CA GLU A 326 1.47 17.99 -7.38
C GLU A 326 2.88 17.70 -7.90
N GLY A 327 3.14 16.50 -8.44
CA GLY A 327 4.50 16.03 -8.67
C GLY A 327 5.20 15.78 -7.33
N GLN A 328 6.31 15.05 -7.35
CA GLN A 328 7.01 14.67 -6.12
C GLN A 328 8.53 14.76 -6.23
N THR A 329 9.20 14.63 -5.09
CA THR A 329 10.67 14.70 -4.98
C THR A 329 11.37 13.48 -5.58
N THR A 330 10.76 12.30 -5.48
CA THR A 330 11.32 11.03 -5.97
C THR A 330 10.95 10.71 -7.43
N GLY A 331 10.59 11.73 -8.21
CA GLY A 331 10.15 11.60 -9.61
C GLY A 331 8.67 11.92 -9.78
N ASP A 332 8.29 12.27 -11.01
CA ASP A 332 6.91 12.58 -11.38
C ASP A 332 6.26 11.38 -12.09
N GLY A 333 5.07 11.00 -11.67
CA GLY A 333 4.36 9.85 -12.23
C GLY A 333 3.15 9.44 -11.40
N SER A 334 2.04 9.14 -12.09
CA SER A 334 0.86 8.53 -11.46
C SER A 334 1.16 7.11 -10.99
N LEU A 335 2.08 6.42 -11.67
CA LEU A 335 2.65 5.13 -11.30
C LEU A 335 4.16 5.18 -11.50
N LEU A 336 4.91 4.87 -10.45
CA LEU A 336 6.37 5.03 -10.42
C LEU A 336 7.04 3.78 -9.84
N PHE A 337 7.97 3.20 -10.60
CA PHE A 337 8.89 2.16 -10.16
C PHE A 337 10.30 2.75 -10.17
N TYR A 338 10.77 3.17 -9.01
CA TYR A 338 11.98 3.96 -8.86
C TYR A 338 13.06 3.16 -8.15
N ALA A 339 14.16 2.87 -8.84
CA ALA A 339 15.32 2.20 -8.28
C ALA A 339 16.40 3.24 -7.93
N VAL A 340 17.00 3.10 -6.76
CA VAL A 340 18.07 3.99 -6.27
C VAL A 340 19.29 3.14 -5.91
N ASP A 341 20.49 3.58 -6.30
CA ASP A 341 21.71 2.97 -5.76
C ASP A 341 21.86 3.38 -4.30
N ALA A 342 21.77 2.41 -3.39
CA ALA A 342 21.85 2.66 -1.96
C ALA A 342 23.14 3.34 -1.51
N ARG A 343 24.23 3.22 -2.29
CA ARG A 343 25.54 3.84 -1.99
C ARG A 343 25.55 5.33 -2.31
N THR A 344 24.84 5.73 -3.36
CA THR A 344 24.91 7.11 -3.89
C THR A 344 23.65 7.92 -3.64
N GLY A 345 22.52 7.26 -3.35
CA GLY A 345 21.21 7.90 -3.24
C GLY A 345 20.69 8.45 -4.57
N HIS A 346 21.36 8.14 -5.69
CA HIS A 346 20.97 8.57 -7.03
C HIS A 346 20.19 7.46 -7.76
N PRO A 347 19.37 7.82 -8.78
CA PRO A 347 18.71 6.82 -9.62
C PRO A 347 19.70 5.74 -10.04
N PHE A 348 19.29 4.48 -9.92
CA PHE A 348 20.15 3.35 -10.24
C PHE A 348 20.45 3.35 -11.75
N GLN A 349 21.69 3.63 -12.12
CA GLN A 349 22.11 3.79 -13.53
C GLN A 349 22.87 2.59 -14.09
N ASP A 350 23.21 1.60 -13.25
CA ASP A 350 23.86 0.37 -13.69
C ASP A 350 22.89 -0.49 -14.52
N ARG A 351 23.44 -1.38 -15.36
CA ARG A 351 22.66 -2.30 -16.22
C ARG A 351 21.95 -3.43 -15.45
N THR A 352 21.96 -3.38 -14.12
CA THR A 352 21.34 -4.41 -13.27
C THR A 352 19.85 -4.14 -13.11
N VAL A 353 19.05 -5.21 -13.21
CA VAL A 353 17.60 -5.17 -13.03
C VAL A 353 17.29 -5.10 -11.53
N ALA A 354 16.56 -4.07 -11.11
CA ALA A 354 16.08 -3.86 -9.74
C ALA A 354 14.61 -4.30 -9.57
N PHE A 355 13.83 -4.25 -10.65
CA PHE A 355 12.44 -4.73 -10.69
C PHE A 355 12.22 -5.80 -11.77
N ASP A 356 11.48 -6.86 -11.46
CA ASP A 356 11.19 -7.92 -12.42
C ASP A 356 9.72 -8.35 -12.39
N GLY A 357 9.11 -8.53 -13.56
CA GLY A 357 7.71 -8.95 -13.66
C GLY A 357 6.73 -7.87 -13.19
N ILE A 358 6.76 -6.72 -13.87
CA ILE A 358 5.80 -5.63 -13.66
C ILE A 358 4.63 -5.79 -14.62
N GLU A 359 3.41 -5.83 -14.09
CA GLU A 359 2.17 -5.83 -14.85
C GLU A 359 1.28 -4.64 -14.46
N ALA A 360 1.05 -3.71 -15.38
CA ALA A 360 0.13 -2.59 -15.20
C ALA A 360 -0.98 -2.63 -16.26
N ILE A 361 -2.15 -3.13 -15.89
CA ILE A 361 -3.20 -3.54 -16.84
C ILE A 361 -4.48 -2.73 -16.64
N ASP A 362 -5.02 -2.15 -17.71
CA ASP A 362 -6.33 -1.48 -17.73
C ASP A 362 -6.48 -0.33 -16.70
N ASN A 363 -5.39 0.32 -16.34
CA ASN A 363 -5.40 1.46 -15.43
C ASN A 363 -5.76 2.78 -16.14
N GLN A 364 -6.30 3.72 -15.38
CA GLN A 364 -6.42 5.12 -15.78
C GLN A 364 -5.33 5.97 -15.11
N TYR A 365 -4.57 6.71 -15.91
CA TYR A 365 -3.54 7.63 -15.44
C TYR A 365 -3.93 9.07 -15.76
N ASP A 366 -4.12 9.88 -14.73
CA ASP A 366 -4.49 11.29 -14.87
C ASP A 366 -3.32 12.21 -14.53
N ARG A 367 -3.16 13.28 -15.30
CA ARG A 367 -2.17 14.36 -15.15
C ARG A 367 -0.71 14.00 -15.46
N HIS A 368 -0.18 12.95 -14.86
CA HIS A 368 1.16 12.42 -15.13
C HIS A 368 1.13 10.94 -15.52
N GLY A 369 2.21 10.52 -16.17
CA GLY A 369 2.32 9.21 -16.81
C GLY A 369 2.89 8.14 -15.91
N ILE A 370 3.61 7.21 -16.54
CA ILE A 370 4.27 6.08 -15.87
C ILE A 370 5.77 6.28 -15.97
N ALA A 371 6.51 5.94 -14.91
CA ALA A 371 7.95 5.90 -14.97
C ALA A 371 8.50 4.61 -14.37
N VAL A 372 9.43 3.97 -15.08
CA VAL A 372 10.05 2.70 -14.70
C VAL A 372 11.56 2.84 -14.83
N TYR A 373 12.27 2.53 -13.76
CA TYR A 373 13.72 2.59 -13.68
C TYR A 373 14.27 1.20 -13.34
N SER A 374 15.19 0.70 -14.17
CA SER A 374 15.96 -0.53 -13.95
C SER A 374 15.08 -1.76 -13.77
N ALA A 375 14.32 -2.11 -14.80
CA ALA A 375 13.34 -3.19 -14.76
C ALA A 375 13.41 -4.13 -15.96
N ASP A 376 13.01 -5.39 -15.78
CA ASP A 376 12.78 -6.37 -16.86
C ASP A 376 11.39 -7.01 -16.73
N HIS A 377 10.93 -7.66 -17.80
CA HIS A 377 9.58 -8.24 -17.91
C HIS A 377 8.48 -7.24 -17.52
N VAL A 378 8.43 -6.12 -18.23
CA VAL A 378 7.50 -5.03 -17.98
C VAL A 378 6.37 -5.06 -19.01
N VAL A 379 5.14 -5.23 -18.54
CA VAL A 379 3.92 -5.28 -19.35
C VAL A 379 2.96 -4.20 -18.87
N ILE A 380 2.73 -3.18 -19.71
CA ILE A 380 1.82 -2.08 -19.45
C ILE A 380 0.82 -2.02 -20.59
N LEU A 381 -0.43 -2.43 -20.36
CA LEU A 381 -1.41 -2.65 -21.42
C LEU A 381 -2.78 -2.10 -21.09
N GLY A 382 -3.50 -1.65 -22.11
CA GLY A 382 -4.90 -1.26 -22.01
C GLY A 382 -5.13 0.06 -21.26
N GLY A 383 -6.34 0.27 -20.78
CA GLY A 383 -6.69 1.46 -20.01
C GLY A 383 -6.58 2.77 -20.79
N ARG A 384 -6.20 3.87 -20.11
CA ARG A 384 -5.98 5.19 -20.72
C ARG A 384 -5.07 6.11 -19.92
N ALA A 385 -4.31 6.98 -20.59
CA ALA A 385 -3.50 8.01 -19.96
C ALA A 385 -3.86 9.42 -20.46
N THR A 386 -4.35 10.28 -19.57
CA THR A 386 -4.72 11.68 -19.85
C THR A 386 -3.71 12.63 -19.19
N MET A 387 -2.73 13.07 -19.96
CA MET A 387 -1.63 13.91 -19.49
C MET A 387 -1.99 15.39 -19.62
N THR A 388 -2.05 16.09 -18.49
CA THR A 388 -2.34 17.53 -18.40
C THR A 388 -1.24 18.31 -17.69
N GLY A 389 -0.37 17.64 -16.92
CA GLY A 389 0.75 18.28 -16.22
C GLY A 389 1.95 18.52 -17.14
N PRO A 390 2.92 19.35 -16.73
CA PRO A 390 4.23 19.45 -17.37
C PRO A 390 5.03 18.19 -17.02
N GLY A 391 4.53 17.00 -17.37
CA GLY A 391 5.24 15.76 -17.10
C GLY A 391 6.64 15.80 -17.68
N TYR A 392 7.57 15.06 -17.08
CA TYR A 392 8.96 14.92 -17.54
C TYR A 392 8.99 14.87 -19.07
N TRP A 393 9.40 15.99 -19.68
CA TRP A 393 9.67 16.15 -21.11
C TRP A 393 8.50 15.92 -22.08
N GLY A 394 7.25 15.95 -21.59
CA GLY A 394 6.07 15.79 -22.46
C GLY A 394 5.78 14.33 -22.87
N HIS A 395 6.28 13.35 -22.13
CA HIS A 395 6.05 11.93 -22.39
C HIS A 395 4.95 11.36 -21.51
N TYR A 396 4.27 10.30 -21.96
CA TYR A 396 3.34 9.56 -21.10
C TYR A 396 4.02 8.38 -20.39
N ALA A 397 5.17 7.91 -20.88
CA ALA A 397 5.96 6.88 -20.23
C ALA A 397 7.47 7.16 -20.34
N THR A 398 8.18 6.91 -19.25
CA THR A 398 9.65 6.98 -19.17
C THR A 398 10.20 5.64 -18.72
N ILE A 399 11.08 5.04 -19.54
CA ILE A 399 11.75 3.79 -19.20
C ILE A 399 13.26 4.02 -19.20
N SER A 400 13.88 3.88 -18.04
CA SER A 400 15.32 4.04 -17.86
C SER A 400 15.95 2.71 -17.48
N GLN A 401 17.03 2.32 -18.18
CA GLN A 401 17.74 1.05 -17.97
C GLN A 401 16.84 -0.19 -18.00
N GLY A 402 15.82 -0.18 -18.88
CA GLY A 402 14.95 -1.34 -19.06
C GLY A 402 15.64 -2.50 -19.78
N GLY A 403 15.31 -3.72 -19.37
CA GLY A 403 15.63 -4.97 -20.05
C GLY A 403 15.01 -5.05 -21.45
N ASP A 404 15.10 -6.24 -22.06
CA ASP A 404 14.63 -6.44 -23.43
C ASP A 404 13.15 -6.83 -23.50
N ASN A 405 12.55 -7.27 -22.39
CA ASN A 405 11.16 -7.71 -22.33
C ASN A 405 10.25 -6.57 -21.85
N LEU A 406 10.04 -5.57 -22.72
CA LEU A 406 9.23 -4.38 -22.45
C LEU A 406 8.06 -4.24 -23.45
N ARG A 407 6.84 -4.33 -22.95
CA ARG A 407 5.63 -4.09 -23.73
C ARG A 407 4.81 -2.96 -23.13
N ILE A 408 4.67 -1.85 -23.85
CA ILE A 408 3.86 -0.70 -23.44
C ILE A 408 2.88 -0.35 -24.55
N ASN A 409 1.60 -0.45 -24.26
CA ASN A 409 0.51 -0.07 -25.15
C ASN A 409 -0.67 0.47 -24.33
N VAL A 410 -0.62 1.77 -24.06
CA VAL A 410 -1.67 2.51 -23.35
C VAL A 410 -2.15 3.65 -24.26
N PRO A 411 -3.44 3.72 -24.61
CA PRO A 411 -3.99 4.89 -25.30
C PRO A 411 -3.73 6.18 -24.51
N SER A 412 -3.12 7.17 -25.14
CA SER A 412 -2.81 8.45 -24.49
C SER A 412 -3.05 9.64 -25.42
N ASN A 413 -3.36 10.80 -24.83
CA ASN A 413 -3.37 12.09 -25.51
C ASN A 413 -1.94 12.64 -25.79
N ARG A 414 -0.89 11.89 -25.43
CA ARG A 414 0.50 12.11 -25.82
C ARG A 414 1.04 10.82 -26.46
N ASP A 415 1.81 10.95 -27.53
CA ASP A 415 2.20 9.84 -28.41
C ASP A 415 3.63 9.32 -28.17
N ARG A 416 4.38 9.91 -27.24
CA ARG A 416 5.82 9.62 -27.06
C ARG A 416 6.14 8.87 -25.78
N ILE A 417 6.98 7.84 -25.92
CA ILE A 417 7.68 7.16 -24.83
C ILE A 417 9.15 7.58 -24.87
N TRP A 418 9.73 7.93 -23.72
CA TRP A 418 11.16 8.16 -23.59
C TRP A 418 11.86 6.90 -23.09
N ARG A 419 12.88 6.44 -23.81
CA ARG A 419 13.67 5.26 -23.43
C ARG A 419 15.14 5.63 -23.29
N VAL A 420 15.75 5.20 -22.18
CA VAL A 420 17.19 5.26 -21.92
C VAL A 420 17.70 3.84 -21.69
N LYS A 421 18.74 3.41 -22.41
CA LYS A 421 19.42 2.11 -22.23
C LYS A 421 20.93 2.29 -22.43
N GLY A 422 21.70 2.20 -21.34
CA GLY A 422 23.12 2.53 -21.36
C GLY A 422 23.35 4.01 -21.74
N ASP A 423 24.20 4.24 -22.74
CA ASP A 423 24.50 5.54 -23.36
C ASP A 423 23.49 5.96 -24.44
N ARG A 424 22.58 5.07 -24.82
CA ARG A 424 21.55 5.33 -25.83
C ARG A 424 20.29 5.88 -25.19
N GLN A 425 19.84 7.03 -25.68
CA GLN A 425 18.57 7.64 -25.32
C GLN A 425 17.80 8.05 -26.56
N GLY A 426 16.47 7.94 -26.53
CA GLY A 426 15.67 8.34 -27.67
C GLY A 426 14.16 8.28 -27.42
N LEU A 427 13.45 8.98 -28.29
CA LEU A 427 12.00 8.88 -28.40
C LEU A 427 11.64 7.59 -29.14
N VAL A 428 10.64 6.90 -28.63
CA VAL A 428 10.00 5.78 -29.32
C VAL A 428 8.54 6.17 -29.57
N ASP A 429 8.12 6.13 -30.83
CA ASP A 429 6.73 6.40 -31.21
C ASP A 429 5.78 5.35 -30.59
N GLY A 430 4.61 5.83 -30.15
CA GLY A 430 3.77 5.29 -29.09
C GLY A 430 3.06 3.95 -29.30
N ARG A 431 3.77 2.90 -29.72
CA ARG A 431 3.46 1.49 -29.43
C ARG A 431 4.77 0.72 -29.33
N LEU A 432 5.19 0.40 -28.12
CA LEU A 432 6.41 -0.37 -27.90
C LEU A 432 6.00 -1.83 -27.64
N SER A 433 6.09 -2.66 -28.68
CA SER A 433 5.94 -4.11 -28.54
C SER A 433 7.33 -4.75 -28.56
N SER A 434 7.86 -5.20 -27.42
CA SER A 434 9.10 -5.98 -27.44
C SER A 434 8.87 -7.37 -28.05
N GLY A 435 9.40 -7.58 -29.25
CA GLY A 435 10.01 -8.84 -29.65
C GLY A 435 11.52 -8.61 -29.74
N ARG A 436 12.35 -9.65 -29.53
CA ARG A 436 13.83 -9.59 -29.62
C ARG A 436 14.27 -8.59 -30.68
N ILE A 437 15.00 -7.54 -30.28
CA ILE A 437 15.70 -6.70 -31.24
C ILE A 437 16.82 -7.58 -31.80
N GLU A 438 16.59 -8.23 -32.93
CA GLU A 438 17.71 -8.69 -33.74
C GLU A 438 18.53 -7.45 -34.06
N ALA A 439 19.78 -7.45 -33.62
CA ALA A 439 20.72 -6.39 -33.90
C ALA A 439 20.85 -6.29 -35.42
N SER A 440 20.21 -5.31 -36.03
CA SER A 440 20.59 -4.90 -37.39
C SER A 440 21.98 -4.28 -37.26
N SER A 441 23.01 -5.08 -37.49
CA SER A 441 24.33 -4.59 -37.83
C SER A 441 24.18 -3.81 -39.14
N ALA A 442 24.16 -2.48 -39.04
CA ALA A 442 24.41 -1.64 -40.20
C ALA A 442 25.90 -1.74 -40.52
N SER A 443 26.21 -2.35 -41.67
CA SER A 443 27.46 -2.20 -42.40
C SER A 443 27.55 -0.82 -43.04
#